data_AF-A0A2T6D5Z2-F1
#
_entry.id   AF-A0A2T6D5Z2-F1
#
_cell.length_a   1.000
_cell.length_b   1.000
_cell.length_c   1.000
_cell.angle_alpha   90.00
_cell.angle_beta   90.00
_cell.angle_gamma   90.00
#
_symmetry.space_group_name_H-M   'P 1'
#
loop_
_entity.id
_entity.type
_entity.pdbx_description
1 polymer ?
#
loop_
_entity_poly.entity_id
_entity_poly.type
_entity_poly.pdbx_seq_one_letter_code
_entity_poly.pdbx_strand_id
1 'polypeptide(L)'
;MLLQQEAERAVIGAEHQPRMAMNDNFLIPLTGFELPPDYPWRVGFVGLVNEQLRRLRATGYFVPSRFFGYYFQGNNPIGVSGNWTVSLEPTQPVALLPEMVGQYTGGKFSISSTGRAIVPDYMLVHDRLDGACWLWSFTEGLQFVEAVEPTNEDGGWDNAEQSKHF
;
A
#
# COMPACT_ATOMS: atom_id res chain seq x y z
N MET A 1 18.30 4.38 -64.72
CA MET A 1 19.17 3.29 -64.21
C MET A 1 20.27 3.97 -63.42
N LEU A 2 20.47 3.61 -62.15
CA LEU A 2 21.20 4.33 -61.09
C LEU A 2 20.49 5.56 -60.52
N LEU A 3 19.57 5.34 -59.57
CA LEU A 3 19.31 6.19 -58.38
C LEU A 3 18.19 5.55 -57.50
N GLN A 4 18.16 4.21 -57.45
CA GLN A 4 17.33 3.41 -56.55
C GLN A 4 18.25 2.42 -55.82
N GLN A 5 19.17 2.98 -55.04
CA GLN A 5 19.96 2.29 -54.02
C GLN A 5 20.28 3.39 -53.00
N GLU A 6 20.23 3.05 -51.72
CA GLU A 6 20.44 3.93 -50.55
C GLU A 6 19.18 4.57 -49.94
N ALA A 7 18.24 3.74 -49.47
CA ALA A 7 17.43 4.08 -48.30
C ALA A 7 16.99 2.85 -47.47
N GLU A 8 17.55 1.66 -47.72
CA GLU A 8 17.51 0.52 -46.78
C GLU A 8 18.75 0.59 -45.88
N ARG A 9 18.68 1.30 -44.74
CA ARG A 9 19.58 1.11 -43.56
C ARG A 9 19.34 2.14 -42.44
N ALA A 10 18.12 2.22 -41.94
CA ALA A 10 17.87 2.89 -40.65
C ALA A 10 16.68 2.26 -39.91
N VAL A 11 16.71 0.93 -39.81
CA VAL A 11 16.02 0.19 -38.75
C VAL A 11 17.13 -0.55 -38.02
N ILE A 12 17.03 -0.64 -36.68
CA ILE A 12 18.00 -1.19 -35.71
C ILE A 12 18.73 -0.06 -34.97
N GLY A 13 18.26 0.20 -33.75
CA GLY A 13 18.82 1.21 -32.85
C GLY A 13 17.82 1.84 -31.88
N ALA A 14 16.59 1.30 -31.77
CA ALA A 14 15.79 1.53 -30.57
C ALA A 14 16.37 0.60 -29.50
N GLU A 15 17.27 1.15 -28.68
CA GLU A 15 17.77 0.52 -27.48
C GLU A 15 16.60 -0.05 -26.70
N HIS A 16 16.56 -1.38 -26.69
CA HIS A 16 15.72 -2.16 -25.81
C HIS A 16 16.26 -1.90 -24.40
N GLN A 17 15.83 -0.81 -23.77
CA GLN A 17 15.89 -0.72 -22.31
C GLN A 17 15.18 -1.99 -21.84
N PRO A 18 15.86 -2.90 -21.11
CA PRO A 18 15.13 -3.95 -20.46
C PRO A 18 14.16 -3.23 -19.52
N ARG A 19 12.87 -3.23 -19.86
CA ARG A 19 11.82 -3.12 -18.86
C ARG A 19 12.14 -4.25 -17.91
N MET A 20 12.82 -3.92 -16.82
CA MET A 20 13.05 -4.90 -15.76
C MET A 20 11.67 -5.40 -15.41
N ALA A 21 11.42 -6.66 -15.75
CA ALA A 21 10.27 -7.37 -15.26
C ALA A 21 10.46 -7.38 -13.74
N MET A 22 9.91 -6.39 -13.03
CA MET A 22 9.90 -6.35 -11.57
C MET A 22 8.86 -7.38 -11.10
N ASN A 23 9.17 -8.66 -11.32
CA ASN A 23 8.47 -9.82 -10.77
C ASN A 23 9.16 -10.33 -9.50
N ASP A 24 10.12 -9.58 -8.99
CA ASP A 24 10.85 -9.94 -7.79
C ASP A 24 10.09 -9.38 -6.59
N ASN A 25 9.50 -10.29 -5.81
CA ASN A 25 8.90 -10.01 -4.52
C ASN A 25 9.98 -9.46 -3.56
N PHE A 26 10.14 -8.14 -3.51
CA PHE A 26 11.13 -7.48 -2.68
C PHE A 26 10.48 -6.91 -1.43
N LEU A 27 10.83 -7.50 -0.28
CA LEU A 27 10.54 -6.96 1.04
C LEU A 27 11.83 -6.44 1.66
N ILE A 28 11.85 -5.14 1.98
CA ILE A 28 13.01 -4.42 2.51
C ILE A 28 12.66 -3.92 3.90
N PRO A 29 13.23 -4.50 4.97
CA PRO A 29 13.01 -3.99 6.32
C PRO A 29 13.64 -2.61 6.49
N LEU A 30 12.89 -1.67 7.08
CA LEU A 30 13.39 -0.35 7.44
C LEU A 30 13.75 -0.32 8.94
N THR A 31 14.82 -1.02 9.32
CA THR A 31 15.19 -1.18 10.75
C THR A 31 15.43 0.16 11.46
N GLY A 32 14.61 0.48 12.47
CA GLY A 32 14.67 1.75 13.20
C GLY A 32 13.96 2.91 12.49
N PHE A 33 13.31 2.67 11.34
CA PHE A 33 12.25 3.51 10.84
C PHE A 33 10.92 2.96 11.36
N GLU A 34 10.31 3.69 12.29
CA GLU A 34 9.08 3.27 12.94
C GLU A 34 8.03 4.36 12.79
N LEU A 35 6.79 3.94 12.58
CA LEU A 35 5.64 4.83 12.68
C LEU A 35 4.92 4.56 14.01
N PRO A 36 4.30 5.58 14.62
CA PRO A 36 3.48 5.37 15.80
C PRO A 36 2.37 4.32 15.56
N PRO A 37 2.08 3.42 16.52
CA PRO A 37 0.96 2.49 16.42
C PRO A 37 -0.39 3.14 16.08
N ASP A 38 -0.60 4.38 16.52
CA ASP A 38 -1.81 5.18 16.28
C ASP A 38 -1.75 6.02 14.98
N TYR A 39 -0.73 5.84 14.14
CA TYR A 39 -0.54 6.61 12.91
C TYR A 39 -1.75 6.63 11.97
N PRO A 40 -2.50 5.52 11.73
CA PRO A 40 -3.70 5.57 10.90
C PRO A 40 -4.79 6.53 11.40
N TRP A 41 -4.87 6.76 12.71
CA TRP A 41 -5.79 7.75 13.26
C TRP A 41 -5.25 9.16 13.05
N ARG A 42 -3.94 9.36 13.24
CA ARG A 42 -3.27 10.66 13.04
C ARG A 42 -3.41 11.17 11.61
N VAL A 43 -3.41 10.27 10.62
CA VAL A 43 -3.56 10.62 9.20
C VAL A 43 -5.01 10.61 8.72
N GLY A 44 -5.98 10.43 9.63
CA GLY A 44 -7.40 10.49 9.32
C GLY A 44 -8.01 9.28 8.63
N PHE A 45 -7.23 8.22 8.34
CA PHE A 45 -7.71 7.02 7.64
C PHE A 45 -8.94 6.41 8.35
N VAL A 46 -8.83 6.18 9.65
CA VAL A 46 -9.90 5.55 10.45
C VAL A 46 -11.16 6.43 10.46
N GLY A 47 -10.99 7.75 10.50
CA GLY A 47 -12.11 8.70 10.44
C GLY A 47 -12.87 8.62 9.12
N LEU A 48 -12.13 8.59 7.99
CA LEU A 48 -12.69 8.52 6.64
C LEU A 48 -13.46 7.21 6.41
N VAL A 49 -12.90 6.08 6.83
CA VAL A 49 -13.60 4.78 6.71
C VAL A 49 -14.88 4.77 7.55
N ASN A 50 -14.83 5.25 8.80
CA ASN A 50 -16.00 5.34 9.65
C ASN A 50 -17.09 6.27 9.11
N GLU A 51 -16.70 7.38 8.49
CA GLU A 51 -17.65 8.25 7.80
C GLU A 51 -18.31 7.53 6.63
N GLN A 52 -17.54 6.79 5.83
CA GLN A 52 -18.08 6.03 4.71
C GLN A 52 -19.03 4.91 5.17
N LEU A 53 -18.70 4.17 6.24
CA LEU A 53 -19.59 3.17 6.83
C LEU A 53 -20.93 3.79 7.28
N ARG A 54 -20.89 4.97 7.91
CA ARG A 54 -22.11 5.71 8.29
C ARG A 54 -22.94 6.10 7.08
N ARG A 55 -22.31 6.56 5.99
CA ARG A 55 -23.01 6.89 4.73
C ARG A 55 -23.69 5.66 4.12
N LEU A 56 -23.07 4.49 4.26
CA LEU A 56 -23.62 3.20 3.82
C LEU A 56 -24.66 2.62 4.78
N ARG A 57 -24.98 3.30 5.89
CA ARG A 57 -25.88 2.82 6.96
C ARG A 57 -25.45 1.48 7.55
N ALA A 58 -24.16 1.15 7.46
CA ALA A 58 -23.60 0.02 8.18
C ALA A 58 -23.61 0.33 9.69
N THR A 59 -23.94 -0.66 10.51
CA THR A 59 -23.85 -0.55 11.96
C THR A 59 -22.43 -0.87 12.43
N GLY A 60 -21.93 -0.13 13.42
CA GLY A 60 -20.60 -0.36 14.01
C GLY A 60 -19.54 0.66 13.62
N TYR A 61 -18.28 0.32 13.94
CA TYR A 61 -17.10 1.11 13.64
C TYR A 61 -16.06 0.24 12.95
N PHE A 62 -15.21 0.87 12.16
CA PHE A 62 -14.07 0.24 11.53
C PHE A 62 -13.05 -0.18 12.59
N VAL A 63 -12.83 -1.49 12.70
CA VAL A 63 -11.71 -2.06 13.44
C VAL A 63 -10.56 -2.15 12.45
N PRO A 64 -9.46 -1.39 12.66
CA PRO A 64 -8.42 -1.36 11.65
C PRO A 64 -7.56 -2.64 11.70
N SER A 65 -7.03 -3.09 10.56
CA SER A 65 -6.19 -4.28 10.48
C SER A 65 -4.86 -4.09 11.21
N ARG A 66 -4.09 -5.16 11.45
CA ARG A 66 -2.73 -5.01 12.01
C ARG A 66 -1.85 -4.20 11.08
N PHE A 67 -1.88 -4.52 9.79
CA PHE A 67 -1.02 -3.91 8.76
C PHE A 67 -1.72 -2.80 7.99
N PHE A 68 -0.92 -1.79 7.64
CA PHE A 68 -1.32 -0.62 6.87
C PHE A 68 -0.36 -0.37 5.73
N GLY A 69 -0.89 -0.08 4.55
CA GLY A 69 -0.14 0.36 3.39
C GLY A 69 -0.22 1.88 3.22
N TYR A 70 0.89 2.51 2.89
CA TYR A 70 0.94 3.91 2.49
C TYR A 70 1.73 4.06 1.19
N TYR A 71 1.17 4.85 0.27
CA TYR A 71 1.83 5.19 -0.98
C TYR A 71 1.29 6.53 -1.51
N PHE A 72 1.92 7.06 -2.55
CA PHE A 72 1.58 8.37 -3.10
C PHE A 72 1.36 8.28 -4.61
N GLN A 73 0.24 8.84 -5.06
CA GLN A 73 -0.08 9.02 -6.48
C GLN A 73 0.16 10.49 -6.88
N GLY A 74 1.32 10.77 -7.46
CA GLY A 74 1.83 12.14 -7.49
C GLY A 74 1.98 12.68 -6.06
N ASN A 75 1.29 13.77 -5.73
CA ASN A 75 1.31 14.37 -4.38
C ASN A 75 0.13 13.93 -3.48
N ASN A 76 -0.68 12.98 -3.94
CA ASN A 76 -1.85 12.53 -3.19
C ASN A 76 -1.48 11.32 -2.32
N PRO A 77 -1.50 11.45 -0.98
CA PRO A 77 -1.30 10.31 -0.10
C PRO A 77 -2.48 9.35 -0.17
N ILE A 78 -2.18 8.07 -0.31
CA ILE A 78 -3.15 6.98 -0.29
C ILE A 78 -2.80 6.05 0.87
N GLY A 79 -3.80 5.74 1.69
CA GLY A 79 -3.72 4.70 2.71
C GLY A 79 -4.47 3.45 2.28
N VAL A 80 -4.02 2.29 2.72
CA VAL A 80 -4.65 0.99 2.49
C VAL A 80 -4.70 0.20 3.79
N SER A 81 -5.82 -0.46 4.09
CA SER A 81 -5.93 -1.44 5.17
C SER A 81 -7.11 -2.37 4.94
N GLY A 82 -6.83 -3.68 4.83
CA GLY A 82 -7.83 -4.65 4.40
C GLY A 82 -8.48 -4.21 3.09
N ASN A 83 -9.82 -4.26 3.01
CA ASN A 83 -10.57 -3.89 1.81
C ASN A 83 -10.74 -2.38 1.59
N TRP A 84 -10.05 -1.53 2.36
CA TRP A 84 -10.18 -0.07 2.28
C TRP A 84 -8.94 0.56 1.66
N THR A 85 -9.13 1.24 0.54
CA THR A 85 -8.17 2.17 -0.06
C THR A 85 -8.74 3.58 0.01
N VAL A 86 -8.00 4.50 0.61
CA VAL A 86 -8.51 5.84 0.96
C VAL A 86 -7.50 6.91 0.55
N SER A 87 -7.97 7.92 -0.17
CA SER A 87 -7.19 9.15 -0.38
C SER A 87 -7.19 9.96 0.91
N LEU A 88 -6.00 10.25 1.43
CA LEU A 88 -5.80 11.01 2.66
C LEU A 88 -5.64 12.50 2.35
N GLU A 89 -5.81 13.34 3.36
CA GLU A 89 -5.45 14.76 3.23
C GLU A 89 -3.92 14.90 3.23
N PRO A 90 -3.32 15.68 2.31
CA PRO A 90 -1.88 15.88 2.20
C PRO A 90 -1.35 16.86 3.26
N THR A 91 -1.64 16.58 4.53
CA THR A 91 -1.19 17.35 5.69
C THR A 91 -0.21 16.52 6.52
N GLN A 92 0.46 17.15 7.48
CA GLN A 92 1.31 16.39 8.41
C GLN A 92 0.44 15.50 9.31
N PRO A 93 0.90 14.28 9.65
CA PRO A 93 2.25 13.77 9.39
C PRO A 93 2.43 13.08 8.02
N VAL A 94 1.34 12.71 7.33
CA VAL A 94 1.42 11.87 6.12
C VAL A 94 2.24 12.51 5.02
N ALA A 95 2.12 13.82 4.82
CA ALA A 95 2.82 14.55 3.76
C ALA A 95 4.35 14.43 3.81
N LEU A 96 4.93 14.09 4.98
CA LEU A 96 6.39 13.95 5.14
C LEU A 96 6.90 12.55 4.78
N LEU A 97 6.03 11.54 4.67
CA LEU A 97 6.47 10.15 4.45
C LEU A 97 7.37 9.95 3.23
N PRO A 98 7.07 10.52 2.04
CA PRO A 98 7.93 10.34 0.87
C PRO A 98 9.35 10.84 1.11
N GLU A 99 9.47 12.01 1.76
CA GLU A 99 10.76 12.59 2.09
C GLU A 99 11.48 11.76 3.15
N MET A 100 10.80 11.35 4.21
CA MET A 100 11.39 10.53 5.27
C MET A 100 11.91 9.18 4.74
N VAL A 101 11.12 8.50 3.91
CA VAL A 101 11.53 7.25 3.25
C VAL A 101 12.70 7.50 2.29
N GLY A 102 12.64 8.58 1.50
CA GLY A 102 13.71 8.96 0.59
C GLY A 102 15.02 9.23 1.33
N GLN A 103 14.99 10.01 2.41
CA GLN A 103 16.16 10.30 3.24
C GLN A 103 16.72 9.01 3.87
N TYR A 104 15.85 8.19 4.46
CA TYR A 104 16.26 6.95 5.14
C TYR A 104 16.91 5.95 4.17
N THR A 105 16.40 5.84 2.95
CA THR A 105 16.91 4.90 1.94
C THR A 105 18.02 5.48 1.04
N GLY A 106 18.44 6.72 1.27
CA GLY A 106 19.39 7.42 0.40
C GLY A 106 18.86 7.64 -1.01
N GLY A 107 17.53 7.79 -1.17
CA GLY A 107 16.84 8.05 -2.43
C GLY A 107 16.72 6.84 -3.36
N LYS A 108 17.10 5.64 -2.91
CA LYS A 108 17.08 4.42 -3.74
C LYS A 108 15.68 3.87 -3.98
N PHE A 109 14.77 4.11 -3.04
CA PHE A 109 13.40 3.60 -3.10
C PHE A 109 12.41 4.74 -2.93
N SER A 110 11.28 4.64 -3.63
CA SER A 110 10.22 5.64 -3.61
C SER A 110 8.86 4.98 -3.39
N ILE A 111 8.07 5.58 -2.51
CA ILE A 111 6.65 5.25 -2.33
C ILE A 111 5.74 6.21 -3.11
N SER A 112 6.32 7.09 -3.93
CA SER A 112 5.61 8.06 -4.76
C SER A 112 5.73 7.71 -6.23
N SER A 113 4.61 7.78 -6.93
CA SER A 113 4.58 7.67 -8.39
C SER A 113 4.71 9.03 -9.06
N THR A 114 5.14 9.03 -10.32
CA THR A 114 5.33 10.24 -11.13
C THR A 114 4.03 10.86 -11.63
N GLY A 115 2.88 10.21 -11.43
CA GLY A 115 1.59 10.70 -11.91
C GLY A 115 0.39 9.99 -11.28
N ARG A 116 -0.79 10.62 -11.35
CA ARG A 116 -2.02 10.14 -10.68
C ARG A 116 -2.55 8.80 -11.18
N ALA A 117 -2.19 8.39 -12.39
CA ALA A 117 -2.61 7.11 -12.99
C ALA A 117 -1.50 6.04 -12.92
N ILE A 118 -0.40 6.33 -12.25
CA ILE A 118 0.76 5.45 -12.15
C ILE A 118 0.87 5.01 -10.70
N VAL A 119 1.09 3.71 -10.48
CA VAL A 119 1.40 3.16 -9.16
C VAL A 119 2.91 3.29 -8.90
N PRO A 120 3.33 3.50 -7.64
CA PRO A 120 4.75 3.52 -7.31
C PRO A 120 5.36 2.12 -7.41
N ASP A 121 6.68 2.05 -7.42
CA ASP A 121 7.39 0.76 -7.40
C ASP A 121 7.25 0.06 -6.03
N TYR A 122 7.17 0.85 -4.95
CA TYR A 122 7.08 0.34 -3.58
C TYR A 122 5.89 0.93 -2.81
N MET A 123 5.40 0.16 -1.85
CA MET A 123 4.48 0.57 -0.80
C MET A 123 5.21 0.54 0.54
N LEU A 124 4.95 1.55 1.39
CA LEU A 124 5.34 1.48 2.80
C LEU A 124 4.31 0.65 3.56
N VAL A 125 4.74 -0.49 4.10
CA VAL A 125 3.92 -1.34 4.97
C VAL A 125 4.28 -1.04 6.41
N HIS A 126 3.29 -0.74 7.23
CA HIS A 126 3.38 -0.39 8.64
C HIS A 126 2.63 -1.42 9.48
N ASP A 127 3.30 -2.01 10.47
CA ASP A 127 2.71 -2.86 11.50
C ASP A 127 2.36 -2.03 12.74
N ARG A 128 1.08 -1.98 13.09
CA ARG A 128 0.62 -1.22 14.26
C ARG A 128 0.90 -1.90 15.59
N LEU A 129 1.33 -3.16 15.60
CA LEU A 129 1.61 -3.85 16.85
C LEU A 129 2.81 -3.22 17.57
N ASP A 130 3.85 -2.89 16.81
CA ASP A 130 5.14 -2.39 17.30
C ASP A 130 5.65 -1.15 16.56
N GLY A 131 4.99 -0.73 15.48
CA GLY A 131 5.38 0.43 14.67
C GLY A 131 6.37 0.09 13.55
N ALA A 132 6.76 -1.18 13.41
CA ALA A 132 7.75 -1.60 12.42
C ALA A 132 7.29 -1.29 10.99
N CYS A 133 8.26 -0.97 10.13
CA CYS A 133 8.00 -0.60 8.74
C CYS A 133 8.88 -1.39 7.75
N TRP A 134 8.30 -1.66 6.59
CA TRP A 134 8.97 -2.27 5.44
C TRP A 134 8.61 -1.53 4.17
N LEU A 135 9.52 -1.52 3.20
CA LEU A 135 9.16 -1.27 1.82
C LEU A 135 8.91 -2.60 1.15
N TRP A 136 7.75 -2.73 0.53
CA TRP A 136 7.39 -3.88 -0.26
C TRP A 136 7.15 -3.44 -1.69
N SER A 137 7.56 -4.22 -2.69
CA SER A 137 7.05 -4.07 -4.06
C SER A 137 5.53 -3.87 -4.05
N PHE A 138 5.06 -2.89 -4.82
CA PHE A 138 3.71 -2.36 -4.68
C PHE A 138 2.62 -3.44 -4.79
N THR A 139 2.74 -4.34 -5.77
CA THR A 139 1.75 -5.39 -6.03
C THR A 139 1.62 -6.35 -4.85
N GLU A 140 2.74 -6.86 -4.35
CA GLU A 140 2.80 -7.84 -3.27
C GLU A 140 2.44 -7.19 -1.93
N GLY A 141 2.91 -5.97 -1.68
CA GLY A 141 2.54 -5.20 -0.49
C GLY A 141 1.05 -4.89 -0.43
N LEU A 142 0.45 -4.52 -1.56
CA LEU A 142 -0.99 -4.30 -1.65
C LEU A 142 -1.76 -5.59 -1.33
N GLN A 143 -1.41 -6.69 -2.00
CA GLN A 143 -2.04 -7.99 -1.73
C GLN A 143 -1.92 -8.40 -0.27
N PHE A 144 -0.75 -8.21 0.36
CA PHE A 144 -0.53 -8.51 1.76
C PHE A 144 -1.42 -7.68 2.70
N VAL A 145 -1.49 -6.37 2.49
CA VAL A 145 -2.31 -5.46 3.32
C VAL A 145 -3.81 -5.72 3.12
N GLU A 146 -4.21 -6.14 1.92
CA GLU A 146 -5.58 -6.51 1.59
C GLU A 146 -5.98 -7.91 2.10
N ALA A 147 -5.04 -8.83 2.30
CA ALA A 147 -5.29 -10.25 2.57
C ALA A 147 -5.90 -10.59 3.95
N VAL A 148 -6.51 -9.64 4.66
CA VAL A 148 -7.21 -9.75 5.97
C VAL A 148 -7.22 -11.17 6.59
N GLU A 149 -6.35 -11.43 7.57
CA GLU A 149 -6.72 -12.25 8.74
C GLU A 149 -6.08 -11.63 9.99
N PRO A 150 -6.91 -11.34 11.01
CA PRO A 150 -7.16 -12.35 12.03
C PRO A 150 -8.65 -12.60 12.26
N THR A 151 -9.05 -13.87 12.23
CA THR A 151 -10.21 -14.33 13.02
C THR A 151 -9.91 -14.00 14.48
N ASN A 152 -10.83 -13.30 15.13
CA ASN A 152 -10.82 -13.24 16.59
C ASN A 152 -10.94 -14.69 17.11
N GLU A 153 -9.86 -15.26 17.62
CA GLU A 153 -9.94 -16.13 18.78
C GLU A 153 -10.46 -15.26 19.92
N ASP A 154 -11.79 -15.19 20.03
CA ASP A 154 -12.57 -15.04 21.26
C ASP A 154 -13.95 -14.45 20.95
N GLY A 155 -14.99 -15.28 21.11
CA GLY A 155 -16.37 -14.84 21.27
C GLY A 155 -17.31 -15.21 20.12
N GLY A 156 -17.91 -16.41 20.19
CA GLY A 156 -19.11 -16.69 19.42
C GLY A 156 -19.43 -18.15 19.09
N TRP A 157 -19.13 -19.11 19.96
CA TRP A 157 -19.76 -20.44 19.90
C TRP A 157 -20.63 -20.62 21.14
N ASP A 158 -21.64 -19.75 21.27
CA ASP A 158 -22.75 -20.00 22.19
C ASP A 158 -23.83 -20.82 21.47
N ASN A 159 -24.10 -21.98 22.07
CA ASN A 159 -25.26 -22.85 21.86
C ASN A 159 -25.40 -23.62 20.54
N ALA A 160 -24.68 -24.73 20.47
CA ALA A 160 -25.19 -25.95 19.82
C ALA A 160 -25.04 -27.17 20.74
N GLU A 161 -25.50 -27.06 21.99
CA GLU A 161 -25.84 -28.24 22.81
C GLU A 161 -27.34 -28.22 23.14
N GLN A 162 -28.18 -28.52 22.14
CA GLN A 162 -29.47 -29.17 22.41
C GLN A 162 -29.28 -30.69 22.32
N SER A 163 -28.63 -31.25 23.33
CA SER A 163 -28.74 -32.66 23.65
C SER A 163 -30.06 -32.85 24.39
N LYS A 164 -31.15 -33.11 23.65
CA LYS A 164 -32.41 -33.60 24.22
C LYS A 164 -32.17 -34.98 24.82
N HIS A 165 -31.99 -35.03 26.13
CA HIS A 165 -32.33 -36.19 26.94
C HIS A 165 -33.55 -35.81 27.78
N PHE A 166 -34.72 -36.35 27.41
CA PHE A 166 -35.65 -37.13 28.21
C PHE A 166 -36.84 -37.52 27.32
#